data_AF-A0A0A1CUD0-F1
#
_entry.id   AF-A0A0A1CUD0-F1
#
_cell.length_a   1.000
_cell.length_b   1.000
_cell.length_c   1.000
_cell.angle_alpha   90.00
_cell.angle_beta   90.00
_cell.angle_gamma   90.00
#
_symmetry.space_group_name_H-M   'P 1'
#
loop_
_entity.id
_entity.type
_entity.pdbx_description
1 polymer ?
#
loop_
_entity_poly.entity_id
_entity_poly.type
_entity_poly.pdbx_seq_one_letter_code
_entity_poly.pdbx_strand_id
1 'polypeptide(L)' 'MIIKAMLETIETGAVEETTVECQDYTSGFEQLRRTVPAGMRLLSVRPEY' A
#
# COMPACT_ATOMS: atom_id res chain seq x y z
N MET A 1 5.07 5.46 -12.79
CA MET A 1 5.63 5.74 -11.45
C MET A 1 5.33 4.54 -10.59
N ILE A 2 6.25 4.11 -9.72
CA ILE A 2 5.97 3.02 -8.79
C ILE A 2 5.81 3.62 -7.41
N ILE A 3 4.76 3.23 -6.70
CA ILE A 3 4.64 3.49 -5.26
C ILE A 3 4.74 2.16 -4.51
N LYS A 4 5.46 2.18 -3.40
CA LYS A 4 5.62 1.07 -2.47
C LYS A 4 4.83 1.35 -1.20
N ALA A 5 4.04 0.38 -0.76
CA ALA A 5 3.27 0.45 0.46
C ALA A 5 3.61 -0.70 1.41
N MET A 6 3.57 -0.40 2.70
CA MET A 6 3.68 -1.38 3.77
C MET A 6 2.30 -1.63 4.35
N LEU A 7 1.88 -2.87 4.34
CA LEU A 7 0.63 -3.36 4.90
C LEU A 7 0.93 -4.10 6.19
N GLU A 8 0.08 -3.93 7.20
CA GLU A 8 0.16 -4.70 8.43
C GLU A 8 -1.15 -5.45 8.65
N THR A 9 -1.06 -6.74 8.94
CA THR A 9 -2.17 -7.57 9.37
C THR A 9 -2.51 -7.24 10.82
N ILE A 10 -3.73 -6.76 11.07
CA ILE A 10 -4.16 -6.26 12.37
C ILE A 10 -4.14 -7.35 13.46
N GLU A 11 -4.47 -8.59 13.10
CA GLU A 11 -4.58 -9.70 14.04
C GLU A 11 -3.21 -10.24 14.50
N THR A 12 -2.19 -10.17 13.64
CA THR A 12 -0.89 -10.80 13.88
C THR A 12 0.27 -9.82 13.97
N GLY A 13 0.07 -8.57 13.54
CA GLY A 13 1.14 -7.57 13.38
C GLY A 13 2.11 -7.90 12.24
N ALA A 14 1.80 -8.88 11.39
CA ALA A 14 2.67 -9.24 10.27
C ALA A 14 2.72 -8.09 9.26
N VAL A 15 3.92 -7.73 8.81
CA VAL A 15 4.15 -6.63 7.88
C VAL A 15 4.56 -7.19 6.52
N GLU A 16 3.88 -6.72 5.48
CA GLU A 16 4.14 -7.10 4.09
C GLU A 16 4.31 -5.85 3.23
N GLU A 17 5.06 -5.97 2.14
CA GLU A 17 5.28 -4.89 1.19
C GLU A 17 4.52 -5.19 -0.11
N THR A 18 3.91 -4.15 -0.69
CA THR A 18 3.28 -4.21 -2.00
C THR A 18 3.69 -3.01 -2.84
N THR A 19 3.74 -3.18 -4.17
CA THR A 19 4.10 -2.14 -5.12
C THR A 19 3.00 -1.98 -6.14
N VAL A 20 2.68 -0.74 -6.50
CA VAL A 20 1.69 -0.41 -7.51
C VAL A 20 2.33 0.52 -8.53
N GLU A 21 2.18 0.16 -9.81
CA GLU A 21 2.51 1.05 -10.91
C GLU A 21 1.31 1.96 -11.21
N CYS A 22 1.54 3.27 -11.20
CA CYS A 22 0.51 4.29 -11.37
C CYS A 22 1.02 5.52 -12.13
N GLN A 23 0.09 6.38 -12.55
CA GLN A 23 0.39 7.63 -13.26
C GLN A 23 0.99 8.67 -12.32
N ASP A 24 0.43 8.81 -11.12
CA ASP A 24 0.85 9.74 -10.07
C ASP A 24 0.63 9.15 -8.67
N TYR A 25 1.13 9.83 -7.64
CA TYR A 25 1.00 9.37 -6.26
C TYR A 25 -0.46 9.21 -5.80
N THR A 26 -1.33 10.16 -6.15
CA THR A 26 -2.73 10.20 -5.69
C THR A 26 -3.52 9.03 -6.27
N SER A 27 -3.38 8.78 -7.57
CA SER A 27 -4.00 7.65 -8.26
C SER A 27 -3.54 6.31 -7.68
N GLY A 28 -2.24 6.14 -7.45
CA GLY A 28 -1.71 4.94 -6.80
C GLY A 28 -2.20 4.76 -5.37
N PHE A 29 -2.27 5.85 -4.58
CA PHE A 29 -2.77 5.80 -3.21
C PHE A 29 -4.25 5.40 -3.15
N GLU A 30 -5.09 5.96 -4.03
CA GLU A 30 -6.50 5.56 -4.15
C GLU A 30 -6.66 4.10 -4.57
N GLN A 31 -5.81 3.62 -5.48
CA GLN A 31 -5.80 2.21 -5.87
C GLN A 31 -5.46 1.32 -4.68
N LEU A 32 -4.37 1.62 -3.96
CA LEU A 32 -3.97 0.88 -2.75
C LEU A 32 -5.11 0.83 -1.73
N ARG A 33 -5.73 1.97 -1.44
CA ARG A 33 -6.82 2.07 -0.46
C ARG A 33 -8.02 1.19 -0.82
N ARG A 34 -8.29 0.98 -2.12
CA ARG A 34 -9.36 0.10 -2.60
C ARG A 34 -8.99 -1.38 -2.60
N THR A 35 -7.70 -1.69 -2.73
CA THR A 35 -7.19 -3.06 -2.80
C THR A 35 -6.78 -3.63 -1.45
N VAL A 36 -6.61 -2.81 -0.42
CA VAL A 36 -6.24 -3.26 0.94
C VAL A 36 -7.31 -4.23 1.46
N PRO A 37 -6.96 -5.50 1.74
CA PRO A 37 -7.90 -6.47 2.26
C PRO A 37 -8.44 -6.08 3.64
N ALA A 38 -9.66 -6.54 3.94
CA ALA A 38 -10.20 -6.45 5.29
C ALA A 38 -9.28 -7.19 6.27
N GLY A 39 -9.00 -6.57 7.43
CA GLY A 39 -8.05 -7.12 8.41
C GLY A 39 -6.60 -6.64 8.22
N MET A 40 -6.31 -5.85 7.18
CA MET A 40 -5.02 -5.20 6.99
C MET A 40 -5.14 -3.67 7.07
N ARG A 41 -4.05 -2.99 7.42
CA ARG A 41 -3.94 -1.52 7.40
C ARG A 41 -2.69 -1.06 6.65
N LEU A 42 -2.78 0.09 6.00
CA LEU A 42 -1.63 0.78 5.42
C LEU A 42 -0.82 1.45 6.53
N LEU A 43 0.46 1.10 6.65
CA LEU A 43 1.40 1.73 7.58
C LEU A 43 2.16 2.89 6.92
N SER A 44 2.60 2.69 5.68
CA SER A 44 3.40 3.68 4.95
C SER A 44 3.18 3.52 3.46
N VAL A 45 3.18 4.63 2.73
CA VAL A 45 3.14 4.66 1.26
C VAL A 45 4.19 5.66 0.81
N ARG A 46 5.11 5.23 -0.06
CA ARG A 46 6.21 6.04 -0.56
C ARG A 46 6.43 5.79 -2.06
N PRO A 47 6.80 6.82 -2.84
CA PRO A 47 7.32 6.61 -4.19
C PRO A 47 8.57 5.74 -4.17
N GLU A 48 8.74 4.91 -5.20
CA GLU A 48 9.98 4.20 -5.49
C GLU A 48 10.73 4.97 -6.59
N TYR A 49 12.01 5.31 -6.34
CA TYR A 49 12.90 6.10 -7.22
C TYR A 49 14.11 5.28 -7.64
#